data_AF-A0A1I4MMV1-F1
#
_entry.id   AF-A0A1I4MMV1-F1
#
_cell.length_a   1.000
_cell.length_b   1.000
_cell.length_c   1.000
_cell.angle_alpha   90.00
_cell.angle_beta   90.00
_cell.angle_gamma   90.00
#
_symmetry.space_group_name_H-M   'P 1'
#
loop_
_entity.id
_entity.type
_entity.pdbx_description
1 polymer ?
#
loop_
_entity_poly.entity_id
_entity_poly.type
_entity_poly.pdbx_seq_one_letter_code
_entity_poly.pdbx_strand_id
1 'polypeptide(L)'
;MNEEPEYMQHAMQKRPGCSVQNYFNILLEILAAGDKVTSADLLRLMKRNWKLVSVDQFSDIYQYIVSLPVIMDELLKIFSAFPLPGEYFQEQVEDVLVAGCMLYGQKRAEAWMFIHGKKEHKDYLLFRAVHALEQHFPDISWTLTACDPLSGERFCRRKYIP
;
A
#
# COMPACT_ATOMS: atom_id res chain seq x y z
N MET A 1 7.54 -25.00 16.64
CA MET A 1 6.39 -25.03 15.73
C MET A 1 5.85 -23.61 15.70
N ASN A 2 6.10 -22.87 14.61
CA ASN A 2 5.56 -21.52 14.47
C ASN A 2 4.27 -21.65 13.68
N GLU A 3 3.15 -21.52 14.37
CA GLU A 3 1.85 -21.38 13.72
C GLU A 3 1.84 -20.00 13.04
N GLU A 4 1.79 -19.99 11.71
CA GLU A 4 1.59 -18.76 10.96
C GLU A 4 0.18 -18.22 11.30
N PRO A 5 0.04 -16.93 11.66
CA PRO A 5 -1.24 -16.33 11.97
C PRO A 5 -2.30 -16.60 10.89
N GLU A 6 -3.52 -16.97 11.30
CA GLU A 6 -4.61 -17.41 10.42
C GLU A 6 -4.96 -16.39 9.32
N TYR A 7 -4.75 -15.09 9.53
CA TYR A 7 -5.00 -14.06 8.50
C TYR A 7 -4.02 -14.13 7.33
N MET A 8 -2.80 -14.64 7.53
CA MET A 8 -1.86 -14.93 6.43
C MET A 8 -2.39 -16.04 5.52
N GLN A 9 -3.32 -16.87 6.00
CA GLN A 9 -3.95 -17.94 5.23
C GLN A 9 -5.19 -17.43 4.48
N HIS A 10 -5.91 -16.45 5.01
CA HIS A 10 -7.16 -15.94 4.44
C HIS A 10 -7.00 -14.85 3.36
N ALA A 11 -5.92 -14.06 3.37
CA ALA A 11 -5.62 -13.12 2.28
C ALA A 11 -5.19 -13.81 0.97
N MET A 12 -5.01 -15.13 0.97
CA MET A 12 -4.30 -15.88 -0.07
C MET A 12 -5.16 -16.97 -0.72
N GLN A 13 -6.29 -16.60 -1.33
CA GLN A 13 -6.88 -17.48 -2.36
C GLN A 13 -6.04 -17.41 -3.65
N LYS A 14 -5.24 -18.46 -3.83
CA LYS A 14 -4.30 -18.75 -4.91
C LYS A 14 -4.88 -18.48 -6.31
N ARG A 15 -4.44 -17.40 -6.95
CA ARG A 15 -4.34 -17.33 -8.42
C ARG A 15 -2.88 -17.04 -8.79
N PRO A 16 -2.19 -17.93 -9.50
CA PRO A 16 -0.90 -17.59 -10.09
C PRO A 16 -1.10 -16.46 -11.12
N GLY A 17 -0.27 -15.42 -11.06
CA GLY A 17 -0.36 -14.25 -11.93
C GLY A 17 -1.06 -13.05 -11.29
N CYS A 18 -0.65 -12.61 -10.08
CA CYS A 18 -1.13 -11.35 -9.54
C CYS A 18 -0.41 -10.16 -10.20
N SER A 19 -1.14 -9.05 -10.41
CA SER A 19 -0.53 -7.81 -10.89
C SER A 19 0.44 -7.24 -9.83
N VAL A 20 1.41 -6.43 -10.27
CA VAL A 20 2.28 -5.67 -9.36
C VAL A 20 1.43 -4.80 -8.43
N GLN A 21 0.35 -4.21 -8.95
CA GLN A 21 -0.58 -3.40 -8.17
C GLN A 21 -1.30 -4.22 -7.09
N ASN A 22 -1.79 -5.43 -7.40
CA ASN A 22 -2.40 -6.30 -6.40
C ASN A 22 -1.40 -6.70 -5.32
N TYR A 23 -0.14 -6.95 -5.70
CA TYR A 23 0.92 -7.21 -4.74
C TYR A 23 1.18 -6.02 -3.82
N PHE A 24 1.13 -4.79 -4.35
CA PHE A 24 1.22 -3.57 -3.57
C PHE A 24 0.04 -3.38 -2.61
N ASN A 25 -1.19 -3.69 -3.03
CA ASN A 25 -2.35 -3.63 -2.14
C ASN A 25 -2.20 -4.57 -0.94
N ILE A 26 -1.75 -5.81 -1.18
CA ILE A 26 -1.50 -6.81 -0.12
C ILE A 26 -0.44 -6.27 0.86
N LEU A 27 0.63 -5.68 0.36
CA LEU A 27 1.69 -5.13 1.21
C LEU A 27 1.19 -3.94 2.05
N LEU A 28 0.39 -3.06 1.47
CA LEU A 28 -0.20 -1.94 2.19
C LEU A 28 -1.17 -2.43 3.28
N GLU A 29 -1.99 -3.42 2.99
CA GLU A 29 -2.91 -4.04 3.95
C GLU A 29 -2.14 -4.62 5.15
N ILE A 30 -1.06 -5.36 4.90
CA ILE A 30 -0.20 -5.93 5.97
C ILE A 30 0.44 -4.84 6.82
N LEU A 31 0.92 -3.76 6.19
CA LEU A 31 1.52 -2.63 6.92
C LEU A 31 0.49 -1.89 7.77
N ALA A 32 -0.73 -1.72 7.25
CA ALA A 32 -1.76 -0.93 7.89
C ALA A 32 -2.51 -1.68 9.00
N ALA A 33 -2.57 -3.02 8.96
CA ALA A 33 -3.34 -3.87 9.87
C ALA A 33 -2.94 -3.83 11.36
N GLY A 34 -1.87 -3.12 11.76
CA GLY A 34 -1.60 -2.92 13.19
C GLY A 34 -0.82 -4.04 13.89
N ASP A 35 -0.65 -5.18 13.25
CA ASP A 35 0.05 -6.32 13.85
C ASP A 35 1.53 -6.03 14.05
N LYS A 36 2.14 -6.71 15.04
CA LYS A 36 3.58 -6.64 15.34
C LYS A 36 4.41 -7.34 14.25
N VAL A 37 4.28 -6.90 13.01
CA VAL A 37 5.18 -7.27 11.92
C VAL A 37 6.51 -6.60 12.21
N THR A 38 7.61 -7.36 12.25
CA THR A 38 8.94 -6.76 12.27
C THR A 38 9.41 -6.47 10.84
N SER A 39 10.42 -5.61 10.67
CA SER A 39 11.05 -5.41 9.36
C SER A 39 11.54 -6.74 8.76
N ALA A 40 12.09 -7.64 9.58
CA ALA A 40 12.52 -8.96 9.12
C ALA A 40 11.35 -9.83 8.60
N ASP A 41 10.19 -9.75 9.26
CA ASP A 41 9.00 -10.50 8.85
C ASP A 41 8.41 -9.96 7.55
N LEU A 42 8.36 -8.63 7.40
CA LEU A 42 7.97 -7.97 6.15
C LEU A 42 8.85 -8.46 4.99
N LEU A 43 10.18 -8.43 5.15
CA LEU A 43 11.11 -8.86 4.09
C LEU A 43 10.94 -10.34 3.72
N ARG A 44 10.67 -11.21 4.69
CA ARG A 44 10.40 -12.63 4.43
C ARG A 44 9.09 -12.82 3.67
N LEU A 45 8.04 -12.10 4.08
CA LEU A 45 6.73 -12.16 3.45
C LEU A 45 6.81 -11.69 1.99
N MET A 46 7.51 -10.57 1.76
CA MET A 46 7.75 -10.06 0.41
C MET A 46 8.45 -11.10 -0.48
N LYS A 47 9.56 -11.68 -0.01
CA LYS A 47 10.27 -12.72 -0.75
C LYS A 47 9.40 -13.94 -1.07
N ARG A 48 8.62 -14.40 -0.08
CA ARG A 48 7.73 -15.56 -0.24
C ARG A 48 6.63 -15.30 -1.27
N ASN A 49 6.09 -14.09 -1.28
CA ASN A 49 4.94 -13.72 -2.10
C ASN A 49 5.33 -13.17 -3.47
N TRP A 50 6.59 -12.75 -3.68
CA TRP A 50 7.07 -12.25 -4.97
C TRP A 50 6.82 -13.23 -6.12
N LYS A 51 6.99 -14.54 -5.87
CA LYS A 51 6.72 -15.61 -6.86
C LYS A 51 5.28 -15.66 -7.39
N LEU A 52 4.36 -14.94 -6.76
CA LEU A 52 2.96 -14.83 -7.20
C LEU A 52 2.78 -13.72 -8.25
N VAL A 53 3.70 -12.75 -8.28
CA VAL A 53 3.69 -11.63 -9.22
C VAL A 53 4.00 -12.16 -10.61
N SER A 54 3.17 -11.78 -11.58
CA SER A 54 3.32 -12.23 -12.96
C SER A 54 4.55 -11.63 -13.61
N VAL A 55 5.45 -12.48 -14.13
CA VAL A 55 6.72 -12.08 -14.77
C VAL A 55 6.49 -11.32 -16.08
N ASP A 56 5.37 -11.54 -16.76
CA ASP A 56 4.99 -10.88 -18.01
C ASP A 56 4.70 -9.37 -17.86
N GLN A 57 4.59 -8.87 -16.63
CA GLN A 57 4.51 -7.43 -16.34
C GLN A 57 5.86 -6.72 -16.43
N PHE A 58 6.94 -7.47 -16.63
CA PHE A 58 8.30 -6.96 -16.74
C PHE A 58 8.81 -7.19 -18.15
N SER A 59 9.70 -6.31 -18.61
CA SER A 59 10.24 -6.42 -19.98
C SER A 59 11.11 -7.67 -20.15
N ASP A 60 11.73 -8.12 -19.06
CA ASP A 60 12.54 -9.32 -19.00
C ASP A 60 12.62 -9.88 -17.56
N ILE A 61 13.21 -11.07 -17.43
CA ILE A 61 13.37 -11.76 -16.14
C ILE A 61 14.34 -11.05 -15.19
N TYR A 62 15.33 -10.30 -15.71
CA TYR A 62 16.28 -9.57 -14.87
C TYR A 62 15.56 -8.43 -14.16
N GLN A 63 14.71 -7.67 -14.88
CA GLN A 63 13.84 -6.65 -14.29
C GLN A 63 13.00 -7.25 -13.16
N TYR A 64 12.31 -8.36 -13.40
CA TYR A 64 11.55 -9.05 -12.35
C TYR A 64 12.40 -9.41 -11.12
N ILE A 65 13.64 -9.88 -11.29
CA ILE A 65 14.52 -10.25 -10.17
C ILE A 65 15.00 -9.02 -9.40
N VAL A 66 15.43 -7.95 -10.09
CA VAL A 66 16.00 -6.76 -9.45
C VAL A 66 14.94 -5.84 -8.83
N SER A 67 13.70 -5.92 -9.29
CA SER A 67 12.58 -5.16 -8.74
C SER A 67 12.29 -5.49 -7.28
N LEU A 68 12.41 -6.75 -6.87
CA LEU A 68 12.10 -7.15 -5.50
C LEU A 68 13.00 -6.43 -4.47
N PRO A 69 14.34 -6.42 -4.60
CA PRO A 69 15.21 -5.61 -3.73
C PRO A 69 14.83 -4.13 -3.67
N VAL A 70 14.44 -3.53 -4.79
CA VAL A 70 14.03 -2.10 -4.85
C VAL A 70 12.76 -1.88 -4.02
N ILE A 71 11.73 -2.69 -4.24
CA ILE A 71 10.47 -2.62 -3.48
C ILE A 71 10.74 -2.84 -1.98
N MET A 72 11.61 -3.81 -1.64
CA MET A 72 12.00 -4.08 -0.25
C MET A 72 12.66 -2.87 0.40
N ASP A 73 13.60 -2.22 -0.28
CA ASP A 73 14.27 -1.02 0.22
C ASP A 73 13.29 0.14 0.44
N GLU A 74 12.41 0.40 -0.53
CA GLU A 74 11.39 1.45 -0.38
C GLU A 74 10.40 1.17 0.75
N LEU A 75 9.93 -0.08 0.89
CA LEU A 75 9.03 -0.43 1.98
C LEU A 75 9.69 -0.29 3.35
N LEU A 76 10.97 -0.63 3.49
CA LEU A 76 11.70 -0.41 4.74
C LEU A 76 11.82 1.07 5.11
N LYS A 77 11.95 1.96 4.12
CA LYS A 77 12.02 3.41 4.36
C LYS A 77 10.71 3.98 4.88
N ILE A 78 9.57 3.42 4.46
CA ILE A 78 8.25 3.88 4.92
C ILE A 78 7.69 3.06 6.08
N PHE A 79 8.35 1.97 6.46
CA PHE A 79 7.91 1.07 7.52
C PHE A 79 7.65 1.77 8.86
N SER A 80 8.45 2.79 9.18
CA SER A 80 8.29 3.59 10.41
C SER A 80 7.02 4.45 10.46
N ALA A 81 6.34 4.65 9.33
CA ALA A 81 5.04 5.31 9.28
C ALA A 81 3.89 4.38 9.72
N PHE A 82 4.18 3.10 9.99
CA PHE A 82 3.21 2.07 10.33
C PHE A 82 3.46 1.44 11.71
N PRO A 83 2.42 0.87 12.35
CA PRO A 83 1.03 0.89 11.89
C PRO A 83 0.39 2.28 12.05
N LEU A 84 -0.66 2.52 11.28
CA LEU A 84 -1.33 3.81 11.28
C LEU A 84 -2.03 4.04 12.63
N PRO A 85 -1.76 5.16 13.33
CA PRO A 85 -2.33 5.41 14.64
C PRO A 85 -3.78 5.86 14.53
N GLY A 86 -4.70 5.25 15.28
CA GLY A 86 -6.10 5.72 15.37
C GLY A 86 -7.12 4.73 14.82
N GLU A 87 -8.30 5.23 14.45
CA GLU A 87 -9.36 4.37 13.88
C GLU A 87 -9.05 4.08 12.41
N TYR A 88 -8.93 2.81 12.09
CA TYR A 88 -8.55 2.33 10.77
C TYR A 88 -9.70 2.44 9.77
N PHE A 89 -9.40 2.86 8.54
CA PHE A 89 -10.33 2.80 7.42
C PHE A 89 -9.63 2.28 6.15
N GLN A 90 -10.42 1.70 5.26
CA GLN A 90 -9.99 1.28 3.93
C GLN A 90 -11.00 1.76 2.90
N GLU A 91 -10.49 2.15 1.74
CA GLU A 91 -11.28 2.52 0.57
C GLU A 91 -10.64 1.88 -0.67
N GLN A 92 -11.45 1.34 -1.56
CA GLN A 92 -10.97 0.75 -2.81
C GLN A 92 -11.18 1.75 -3.96
N VAL A 93 -10.09 2.25 -4.53
CA VAL A 93 -10.11 3.17 -5.67
C VAL A 93 -9.73 2.37 -6.91
N GLU A 94 -10.75 1.90 -7.62
CA GLU A 94 -10.59 0.94 -8.73
C GLU A 94 -9.85 -0.32 -8.28
N ASP A 95 -8.66 -0.60 -8.81
CA ASP A 95 -7.82 -1.72 -8.43
C ASP A 95 -6.76 -1.35 -7.38
N VAL A 96 -6.79 -0.14 -6.80
CA VAL A 96 -5.84 0.30 -5.78
C VAL A 96 -6.48 0.42 -4.40
N LEU A 97 -5.82 -0.16 -3.39
CA LEU A 97 -6.19 0.01 -1.99
C LEU A 97 -5.70 1.36 -1.47
N VAL A 98 -6.61 2.08 -0.81
CA VAL A 98 -6.29 3.21 0.06
C VAL A 98 -6.53 2.76 1.50
N ALA A 99 -5.50 2.81 2.33
CA ALA A 99 -5.58 2.43 3.74
C ALA A 99 -5.19 3.63 4.61
N GLY A 100 -5.95 3.92 5.65
CA GLY A 100 -5.78 5.12 6.43
C GLY A 100 -6.19 4.99 7.88
N CYS A 101 -5.95 6.05 8.64
CA CYS A 101 -6.45 6.20 9.99
C CYS A 101 -7.07 7.57 10.22
N MET A 102 -8.02 7.62 11.16
CA MET A 102 -8.63 8.83 11.66
C MET A 102 -8.17 9.11 13.10
N LEU A 103 -7.69 10.34 13.32
CA LEU A 103 -7.30 10.88 14.61
C LEU A 103 -8.40 11.84 15.10
N TYR A 104 -9.47 11.31 15.71
CA TYR A 104 -10.66 12.11 16.11
C TYR A 104 -10.33 13.36 16.91
N GLY A 105 -9.43 13.23 17.90
CA GLY A 105 -9.03 14.37 18.74
C GLY A 105 -8.37 15.52 17.96
N GLN A 106 -7.83 15.23 16.77
CA GLN A 106 -7.17 16.21 15.90
C GLN A 106 -8.02 16.61 14.70
N LYS A 107 -9.23 16.03 14.53
CA LYS A 107 -10.04 16.17 13.31
C LYS A 107 -9.17 16.03 12.04
N ARG A 108 -8.36 14.99 12.02
CA ARG A 108 -7.40 14.72 10.95
C ARG A 108 -7.43 13.26 10.54
N ALA A 109 -7.37 13.01 9.24
CA ALA A 109 -7.16 11.69 8.67
C ALA A 109 -5.81 11.62 7.95
N GLU A 110 -5.17 10.46 8.00
CA GLU A 110 -3.99 10.13 7.21
C GLU A 110 -4.29 8.88 6.38
N ALA A 111 -4.01 8.96 5.08
CA ALA A 111 -4.28 7.92 4.11
C ALA A 111 -3.01 7.60 3.32
N TRP A 112 -2.83 6.33 3.03
CA TRP A 112 -1.75 5.79 2.23
C TRP A 112 -2.30 5.00 1.06
N MET A 113 -1.62 5.06 -0.07
CA MET A 113 -1.89 4.18 -1.21
C MET A 113 -0.57 3.84 -1.90
N PHE A 114 -0.44 2.61 -2.38
CA PHE A 114 0.67 2.24 -3.26
C PHE A 114 0.16 2.20 -4.69
N ILE A 115 0.81 2.93 -5.60
CA ILE A 115 0.35 3.10 -6.99
C ILE A 115 1.46 2.73 -7.97
N HIS A 116 1.11 1.95 -8.99
CA HIS A 116 2.01 1.56 -10.05
C HIS A 116 1.44 1.88 -11.43
N GLY A 117 2.31 2.02 -12.43
CA GLY A 117 1.93 2.19 -13.83
C GLY A 117 2.37 3.52 -14.43
N LYS A 118 1.76 3.86 -15.58
CA LYS A 118 2.07 5.08 -16.33
C LYS A 118 1.63 6.33 -15.56
N LYS A 119 2.30 7.45 -15.85
CA LYS A 119 2.04 8.73 -15.19
C LYS A 119 0.56 9.14 -15.29
N GLU A 120 -0.05 9.05 -16.47
CA GLU A 120 -1.44 9.44 -16.68
C GLU A 120 -2.41 8.61 -15.82
N HIS A 121 -2.13 7.32 -15.66
CA HIS A 121 -2.92 6.42 -14.82
C HIS A 121 -2.73 6.74 -13.34
N LYS A 122 -1.49 6.99 -12.89
CA LYS A 122 -1.20 7.45 -11.52
C LYS A 122 -1.92 8.75 -11.20
N ASP A 123 -1.85 9.74 -12.08
CA ASP A 123 -2.52 11.04 -11.91
C ASP A 123 -4.04 10.87 -11.81
N TYR A 124 -4.62 10.00 -12.63
CA TYR A 124 -6.04 9.66 -12.58
C TYR A 124 -6.44 8.97 -11.26
N LEU A 125 -5.68 7.96 -10.82
CA LEU A 125 -5.94 7.27 -9.54
C LEU A 125 -5.81 8.21 -8.35
N LEU A 126 -4.82 9.11 -8.35
CA LEU A 126 -4.64 10.14 -7.34
C LEU A 126 -5.86 11.08 -7.28
N PHE A 127 -6.37 11.50 -8.42
CA PHE A 127 -7.58 12.33 -8.49
C PHE A 127 -8.79 11.60 -7.90
N ARG A 128 -9.00 10.32 -8.26
CA ARG A 128 -10.10 9.50 -7.73
C ARG A 128 -9.97 9.27 -6.22
N ALA A 129 -8.77 9.04 -5.72
CA ALA A 129 -8.51 8.87 -4.29
C ALA A 129 -8.76 10.17 -3.49
N VAL A 130 -8.35 11.32 -4.03
CA VAL A 130 -8.68 12.62 -3.44
C VAL A 130 -10.19 12.82 -3.35
N HIS A 131 -10.91 12.55 -4.44
CA HIS A 131 -12.37 12.66 -4.46
C HIS A 131 -13.03 11.74 -3.42
N ALA A 132 -12.57 10.49 -3.30
CA ALA A 132 -13.07 9.56 -2.30
C ALA A 132 -12.84 10.08 -0.86
N LEU A 133 -11.64 10.61 -0.57
CA LEU A 133 -11.34 11.23 0.72
C LEU A 133 -12.18 12.49 0.99
N GLU A 134 -12.46 13.31 -0.02
CA GLU A 134 -13.34 14.47 0.13
C GLU A 134 -14.79 14.09 0.45
N GLN A 135 -15.27 12.97 -0.10
CA GLN A 135 -16.60 12.44 0.20
C GLN A 135 -16.67 11.79 1.59
N HIS A 136 -15.64 11.02 1.96
CA HIS A 136 -15.59 10.33 3.25
C HIS A 136 -15.32 11.29 4.41
N PHE A 137 -14.53 12.33 4.16
CA PHE A 137 -14.04 13.29 5.15
C PHE A 137 -14.27 14.75 4.71
N PRO A 138 -15.54 15.18 4.58
CA PRO A 138 -15.89 16.52 4.10
C PRO A 138 -15.49 17.62 5.09
N ASP A 139 -15.54 17.35 6.40
CA ASP A 139 -15.41 18.35 7.45
C ASP A 139 -14.17 18.18 8.32
N ILE A 140 -13.21 17.34 7.89
CA ILE A 140 -11.93 17.18 8.59
C ILE A 140 -10.74 17.40 7.64
N SER A 141 -9.58 17.73 8.23
CA SER A 141 -8.33 17.79 7.49
C SER A 141 -7.90 16.38 7.10
N TRP A 142 -7.25 16.22 5.94
CA TRP A 142 -6.69 14.92 5.56
C TRP A 142 -5.37 15.05 4.80
N THR A 143 -4.55 14.01 4.87
CA THR A 143 -3.32 13.86 4.09
C THR A 143 -3.35 12.52 3.38
N LEU A 144 -3.21 12.52 2.05
CA LEU A 144 -3.01 11.33 1.24
C LEU A 144 -1.55 11.27 0.80
N THR A 145 -0.87 10.20 1.16
CA THR A 145 0.48 9.87 0.70
C THR A 145 0.41 8.69 -0.25
N ALA A 146 0.82 8.89 -1.49
CA ALA A 146 0.97 7.80 -2.45
C ALA A 146 2.43 7.52 -2.73
N CYS A 147 2.78 6.25 -2.90
CA CYS A 147 4.13 5.82 -3.27
C CYS A 147 4.05 4.80 -4.40
N ASP A 148 4.99 4.85 -5.35
CA ASP A 148 5.30 3.71 -6.21
C ASP A 148 6.55 3.01 -5.65
N PRO A 149 6.41 1.90 -4.91
CA PRO A 149 7.56 1.18 -4.36
C PRO A 149 8.55 0.66 -5.41
N LEU A 150 8.14 0.58 -6.69
CA LEU A 150 9.02 0.13 -7.76
C LEU A 150 9.92 1.25 -8.30
N SER A 151 9.37 2.45 -8.46
CA SER A 151 10.12 3.61 -9.00
C SER A 151 10.68 4.52 -7.90
N GLY A 152 10.19 4.40 -6.66
CA GLY A 152 10.50 5.29 -5.55
C GLY A 152 9.77 6.64 -5.63
N GLU A 153 8.88 6.85 -6.60
CA GLU A 153 8.10 8.08 -6.72
C GLU A 153 7.15 8.24 -5.53
N ARG A 154 6.99 9.48 -5.06
CA ARG A 154 6.09 9.83 -3.95
C ARG A 154 5.23 11.03 -4.30
N PHE A 155 3.97 10.97 -3.89
CA PHE A 155 2.99 12.02 -4.09
C PHE A 155 2.32 12.32 -2.76
N CYS A 156 2.08 13.61 -2.51
CA CYS A 156 1.33 14.05 -1.34
C CYS A 156 0.21 14.98 -1.78
N ARG A 157 -1.00 14.74 -1.25
CA ARG A 157 -2.15 15.63 -1.36
C ARG A 157 -2.70 15.88 0.03
N ARG A 158 -3.19 17.09 0.26
CA ARG A 158 -3.72 17.47 1.57
C ARG A 158 -4.89 18.42 1.42
N LYS A 159 -5.85 18.25 2.31
CA LYS A 159 -6.89 19.24 2.59
C LYS A 159 -6.67 19.74 4.01
N TYR A 160 -6.59 21.05 4.16
CA TYR A 160 -6.49 21.69 5.46
C TYR A 160 -7.77 22.45 5.74
N ILE A 161 -8.42 22.10 6.84
CA ILE A 161 -9.54 22.84 7.41
C ILE A 161 -9.01 23.45 8.71
N PRO A 162 -9.03 24.79 8.84
CA PRO A 162 -8.52 25.51 10.00
C PRO A 162 -9.31 25.24 11.28
#